data_AF-A0A9W5TZN2-F1
#
_entry.id   AF-A0A9W5TZN2-F1
#
_cell.length_a   1.000
_cell.length_b   1.000
_cell.length_c   1.000
_cell.angle_alpha   90.00
_cell.angle_beta   90.00
_cell.angle_gamma   90.00
#
_symmetry.space_group_name_H-M   'P 1'
#
loop_
_entity.id
_entity.type
_entity.pdbx_description
1 polymer ?
#
loop_
_entity_poly.entity_id
_entity_poly.type
_entity_poly.pdbx_seq_one_letter_code
_entity_poly.pdbx_strand_id
1 'polypeptide(L)'
;MIRDYQAIQRTWFLKGQQRIIPTYGQHRGVKLIGTLNYETGEVFCTEEEKYDAVAFLNFLKDILKHYPSGKIVMILDNARIHHAKLLRPFLEENKDRLELVYLPPYSPQLNLVEGLWKWLKSQ
;
A
#
# COMPACT_ATOMS: atom_id res chain seq x y z
N MET A 1 5.13 2.97 4.49
CA MET A 1 5.43 3.90 5.60
C MET A 1 5.38 5.32 5.07
N ILE A 2 4.53 6.15 5.65
CA ILE A 2 4.47 7.60 5.44
C ILE A 2 5.07 8.23 6.70
N ARG A 3 6.10 9.07 6.53
CA ARG A 3 6.82 9.68 7.66
C ARG A 3 6.15 10.98 8.06
N ASP A 4 6.30 11.37 9.32
CA ASP A 4 5.79 12.62 9.87
C ASP A 4 6.61 13.86 9.46
N TYR A 5 7.74 13.67 8.78
CA TYR A 5 8.52 14.72 8.15
C TYR A 5 8.66 14.49 6.64
N GLN A 6 8.80 15.59 5.91
CA GLN A 6 9.04 15.56 4.47
C GLN A 6 10.43 15.00 4.19
N ALA A 7 10.53 13.98 3.32
CA ALA A 7 11.81 13.51 2.83
C ALA A 7 12.41 14.56 1.87
N ILE A 8 13.75 14.62 1.77
CA ILE A 8 14.40 15.46 0.76
C ILE A 8 13.98 14.97 -0.63
N GLN A 9 13.40 15.87 -1.41
CA GLN A 9 12.93 15.62 -2.77
C GLN A 9 13.45 16.72 -3.71
N ARG A 10 13.50 16.42 -5.01
CA ARG A 10 13.85 17.42 -6.02
C ARG A 10 12.71 18.43 -6.13
N THR A 11 12.98 19.70 -5.81
CA THR A 11 12.00 20.79 -5.87
C THR A 11 12.64 22.08 -6.39
N TRP A 12 11.82 23.05 -6.78
CA TRP A 12 12.26 24.35 -7.25
C TRP A 12 12.30 25.35 -6.08
N PHE A 13 13.37 26.15 -6.03
CA PHE A 13 13.54 27.25 -5.07
C PHE A 13 14.37 28.35 -5.72
N LEU A 14 14.29 29.57 -5.19
CA LEU A 14 15.04 30.71 -5.71
C LEU A 14 16.54 30.45 -5.61
N LYS A 15 17.30 30.88 -6.62
CA LYS A 15 18.77 30.74 -6.64
C LYS A 15 19.36 31.44 -5.40
N GLY A 16 20.14 30.70 -4.61
CA GLY A 16 20.73 31.19 -3.36
C GLY A 16 19.83 31.03 -2.12
N GLN A 17 18.57 30.60 -2.27
CA GLN A 17 17.65 30.36 -1.17
C GLN A 17 17.29 28.87 -1.08
N GLN A 18 18.26 28.05 -0.65
CA GLN A 18 18.00 26.62 -0.44
C GLN A 18 16.93 26.42 0.62
N ARG A 19 15.88 25.66 0.28
CA ARG A 19 14.83 25.28 1.24
C ARG A 19 15.42 24.39 2.32
N ILE A 20 15.23 24.78 3.58
CA ILE A 20 15.59 23.98 4.75
C ILE A 20 14.37 23.12 5.13
N ILE A 21 14.56 21.80 5.21
CA ILE A 21 13.52 20.85 5.62
C ILE A 21 13.83 20.39 7.05
N PRO A 22 12.97 20.67 8.03
CA PRO A 22 13.18 20.24 9.40
C PRO A 22 13.08 18.72 9.51
N THR A 23 14.02 18.09 10.23
CA THR A 23 13.96 16.67 10.59
C THR A 23 13.72 16.54 12.08
N TYR A 24 12.63 15.89 12.49
CA TYR A 24 12.25 15.80 13.90
C TYR A 24 12.97 14.70 14.70
N GLY A 25 13.86 13.91 14.08
CA GLY A 25 14.71 12.91 14.74
C GLY A 25 13.96 11.70 15.35
N GLN A 26 12.63 11.72 15.39
CA GLN A 26 11.82 10.74 16.11
C GLN A 26 11.40 9.54 15.25
N HIS A 27 11.81 9.49 13.96
CA HIS A 27 11.50 8.39 13.02
C HIS A 27 10.02 7.95 13.07
N ARG A 28 9.11 8.90 13.32
CA ARG A 28 7.69 8.62 13.42
C ARG A 28 7.10 8.51 12.03
N GLY A 29 6.11 7.64 11.91
CA GLY A 29 5.45 7.40 10.65
C GLY A 29 4.45 6.27 10.77
N VAL A 30 3.44 6.33 9.92
CA VAL A 30 2.38 5.33 9.85
C VAL A 30 2.72 4.31 8.78
N LYS A 31 2.44 3.03 9.02
CA LYS A 31 2.50 2.01 7.96
C LYS A 31 1.08 1.81 7.48
N LEU A 32 0.91 2.01 6.18
CA LEU A 32 -0.37 1.86 5.52
C LEU A 32 -0.32 0.61 4.66
N ILE A 33 -1.39 -0.17 4.70
CA ILE A 33 -1.74 -1.15 3.68
C ILE A 33 -2.94 -0.57 2.96
N GLY A 34 -2.90 -0.53 1.63
CA GLY A 34 -3.98 0.08 0.87
C GLY A 34 -4.17 -0.53 -0.50
N THR A 35 -5.39 -0.43 -0.99
CA THR A 35 -5.79 -0.81 -2.34
C THR A 35 -6.53 0.34 -3.01
N LEU A 36 -6.53 0.32 -4.34
CA LEU A 36 -7.27 1.25 -5.18
C LEU A 36 -8.18 0.44 -6.10
N ASN A 37 -9.47 0.74 -6.09
CA ASN A 37 -10.42 0.20 -7.05
C ASN A 37 -10.23 0.90 -8.39
N TYR A 38 -9.85 0.14 -9.42
CA TYR A 38 -9.51 0.71 -10.72
C TYR A 38 -10.72 1.30 -11.47
N GLU A 39 -11.94 0.83 -11.19
CA GLU A 39 -13.15 1.29 -11.86
C GLU A 39 -13.69 2.57 -11.21
N THR A 40 -13.72 2.61 -9.88
CA THR A 40 -14.34 3.71 -9.13
C THR A 40 -13.34 4.77 -8.67
N GLY A 41 -12.05 4.43 -8.62
CA GLY A 41 -11.02 5.26 -8.00
C GLY A 41 -11.05 5.25 -6.48
N GLU A 42 -11.91 4.43 -5.86
CA GLU A 42 -12.00 4.33 -4.40
C GLU A 42 -10.70 3.79 -3.80
N VAL A 43 -10.23 4.46 -2.75
CA VAL A 43 -9.04 4.05 -2.00
C VAL A 43 -9.49 3.51 -0.65
N PHE A 44 -9.12 2.26 -0.37
CA PHE A 44 -9.31 1.64 0.94
C PHE A 44 -7.95 1.40 1.58
N CYS A 45 -7.74 1.92 2.79
CA CYS A 45 -6.47 1.86 3.51
C CYS A 45 -6.68 1.53 4.99
N THR A 46 -5.80 0.70 5.55
CA THR A 46 -5.70 0.49 7.00
C THR A 46 -4.33 0.97 7.49
N GLU A 47 -4.31 1.51 8.71
CA GLU A 47 -3.08 1.79 9.44
C GLU A 47 -2.72 0.58 10.29
N GLU A 48 -1.47 0.16 10.20
CA GLU A 48 -0.96 -1.01 10.91
C GLU A 48 0.32 -0.65 11.67
N GLU A 49 0.47 -1.17 12.89
CA GLU A 49 1.74 -1.03 13.63
C GLU A 49 2.87 -1.82 12.96
N LYS A 50 2.53 -2.93 12.32
CA LYS A 50 3.46 -3.87 11.68
C LYS A 50 3.05 -4.14 10.24
N TYR A 51 4.04 -4.40 9.39
CA TYR A 51 3.83 -4.79 8.00
C TYR A 51 4.27 -6.24 7.86
N ASP A 52 3.42 -7.16 8.32
CA ASP A 52 3.66 -8.61 8.31
C ASP A 52 2.48 -9.36 7.69
N ALA A 53 2.63 -10.69 7.60
CA ALA A 53 1.61 -11.55 7.00
C ALA A 53 0.28 -11.58 7.77
N VAL A 54 0.29 -11.30 9.08
CA VAL A 54 -0.92 -11.27 9.91
C VAL A 54 -1.69 -9.99 9.63
N ALA A 55 -0.99 -8.85 9.58
CA ALA A 55 -1.59 -7.57 9.19
C ALA A 55 -2.21 -7.66 7.78
N PHE A 56 -1.51 -8.26 6.83
CA PHE A 56 -2.04 -8.47 5.48
C PHE A 56 -3.26 -9.41 5.45
N LEU A 57 -3.26 -10.49 6.24
CA LEU A 57 -4.43 -11.37 6.35
C LEU A 57 -5.66 -10.62 6.88
N ASN A 58 -5.48 -9.78 7.90
CA ASN A 58 -6.57 -8.97 8.45
C ASN A 58 -7.07 -7.97 7.40
N PHE A 59 -6.16 -7.33 6.68
CA PHE A 59 -6.51 -6.45 5.56
C PHE A 59 -7.36 -7.17 4.51
N LEU A 60 -7.01 -8.40 4.11
CA LEU A 60 -7.84 -9.17 3.15
C LEU A 60 -9.24 -9.48 3.69
N LYS A 61 -9.37 -9.76 5.00
CA LYS A 61 -10.69 -9.95 5.63
C LYS A 61 -11.52 -8.68 5.59
N ASP A 62 -10.90 -7.54 5.83
CA ASP A 62 -11.61 -6.26 5.81
C ASP A 62 -11.98 -5.85 4.37
N ILE A 63 -11.16 -6.20 3.38
CA ILE A 63 -11.52 -6.05 1.96
C ILE A 63 -12.77 -6.86 1.60
N LEU A 64 -12.89 -8.11 2.06
CA LEU A 64 -14.08 -8.92 1.81
C LEU A 64 -15.34 -8.35 2.47
N LYS A 65 -15.20 -7.68 3.62
CA LYS A 65 -16.31 -6.97 4.27
C LYS A 65 -16.68 -5.69 3.53
N HIS A 66 -15.67 -4.93 3.10
CA HIS A 66 -15.84 -3.66 2.39
C HIS A 66 -16.48 -3.84 1.02
N TYR A 67 -16.13 -4.93 0.32
CA TYR A 67 -16.73 -5.35 -0.95
C TYR A 67 -17.56 -6.63 -0.74
N PRO A 68 -18.80 -6.51 -0.20
CA PRO A 68 -19.60 -7.66 0.24
C PRO A 68 -20.07 -8.55 -0.91
N SER A 69 -20.05 -8.06 -2.15
CA SER A 69 -20.50 -8.80 -3.34
C SER A 69 -19.46 -8.78 -4.46
N GLY A 70 -19.58 -9.74 -5.38
CA GLY A 70 -18.69 -9.85 -6.53
C GLY A 70 -17.38 -10.60 -6.24
N LYS A 71 -16.69 -10.98 -7.32
CA LYS A 71 -15.36 -11.57 -7.26
C LYS A 71 -14.33 -10.44 -7.23
N ILE A 72 -13.39 -10.51 -6.29
CA ILE A 72 -12.30 -9.56 -6.13
C ILE A 72 -11.05 -10.19 -6.75
N VAL A 73 -10.48 -9.51 -7.73
CA VAL A 73 -9.15 -9.83 -8.26
C VAL A 73 -8.19 -8.76 -7.76
N MET A 74 -7.32 -9.13 -6.83
CA MET A 74 -6.38 -8.19 -6.21
C MET A 74 -5.03 -8.28 -6.92
N ILE A 75 -4.62 -7.17 -7.53
CA ILE A 75 -3.33 -7.06 -8.21
C ILE A 75 -2.26 -6.63 -7.20
N LEU A 76 -1.23 -7.45 -7.03
CA LEU A 76 -0.20 -7.28 -6.01
C LEU A 76 1.20 -7.24 -6.62
N ASP A 77 2.12 -6.58 -5.90
CA ASP A 77 3.55 -6.77 -6.12
C ASP A 77 4.03 -8.10 -5.47
N ASN A 78 5.33 -8.40 -5.64
CA ASN A 78 5.93 -9.63 -5.13
C ASN A 78 6.48 -9.47 -3.70
N ALA A 79 5.87 -8.62 -2.86
CA ALA A 79 6.28 -8.51 -1.46
C ALA A 79 6.16 -9.88 -0.76
N ARG A 80 7.19 -10.23 0.03
CA ARG A 80 7.27 -11.55 0.70
C ARG A 80 6.03 -11.87 1.56
N ILE A 81 5.40 -10.85 2.13
CA ILE A 81 4.19 -11.00 2.95
C ILE A 81 3.00 -11.53 2.17
N HIS A 82 2.87 -11.22 0.88
CA HIS A 82 1.78 -11.68 0.02
C HIS A 82 1.88 -13.18 -0.30
N HIS A 83 3.09 -13.74 -0.22
CA HIS A 83 3.37 -15.16 -0.45
C HIS A 83 3.41 -16.00 0.84
N ALA A 84 3.06 -15.41 1.98
CA ALA A 84 3.15 -16.09 3.26
C ALA A 84 2.25 -17.33 3.31
N LYS A 85 2.81 -18.46 3.78
CA LYS A 85 2.07 -19.74 3.89
C LYS A 85 0.82 -19.63 4.78
N LEU A 86 0.84 -18.72 5.76
CA LEU A 86 -0.28 -18.41 6.64
C LEU A 86 -1.56 -18.01 5.89
N LEU A 87 -1.43 -17.42 4.69
CA LEU A 87 -2.57 -16.96 3.90
C LEU A 87 -3.31 -18.10 3.21
N ARG A 88 -2.66 -19.25 3.00
CA ARG A 88 -3.19 -20.34 2.16
C ARG A 88 -4.57 -20.84 2.60
N PRO A 89 -4.84 -21.14 3.90
CA PRO A 89 -6.16 -21.62 4.31
C PRO A 89 -7.26 -20.61 4.01
N PHE A 90 -7.00 -19.33 4.26
CA PHE A 90 -7.95 -18.25 4.00
C PHE A 90 -8.20 -18.04 2.51
N LEU A 91 -7.16 -18.10 1.68
CA LEU A 91 -7.29 -17.98 0.23
C LEU A 91 -8.03 -19.18 -0.38
N GLU A 92 -7.83 -20.39 0.14
CA GLU A 92 -8.56 -21.57 -0.31
C GLU A 92 -10.05 -21.50 0.06
N GLU A 93 -10.35 -21.09 1.31
CA GLU A 93 -11.72 -20.87 1.79
C GLU A 93 -12.47 -19.82 0.95
N ASN A 94 -11.75 -18.81 0.45
CA ASN A 94 -12.33 -17.68 -0.27
C ASN A 94 -12.02 -17.69 -1.78
N LYS A 95 -11.56 -18.80 -2.36
CA LYS A 95 -11.06 -18.83 -3.76
C LYS A 95 -12.06 -18.36 -4.82
N ASP A 96 -13.36 -18.58 -4.59
CA ASP A 96 -14.42 -18.16 -5.50
C ASP A 96 -14.71 -16.64 -5.38
N ARG A 97 -14.31 -16.04 -4.26
CA ARG A 97 -14.54 -14.63 -3.92
C ARG A 97 -13.31 -13.74 -4.08
N LEU A 98 -12.12 -14.27 -3.83
CA LEU A 98 -10.86 -13.53 -3.78
C LEU A 98 -9.77 -14.28 -4.54
N GLU A 99 -9.19 -13.62 -5.53
CA GLU A 99 -8.06 -14.10 -6.30
C GLU A 99 -6.91 -13.10 -6.20
N LEU A 100 -5.70 -13.59 -5.89
CA LEU A 100 -4.50 -12.76 -5.87
C LEU A 100 -3.72 -12.96 -7.18
N VAL A 101 -3.48 -11.86 -7.89
CA VAL A 101 -2.70 -11.86 -9.14
C VAL A 101 -1.45 -11.02 -8.92
N TYR A 102 -0.30 -11.57 -9.30
CA TYR A 102 1.00 -10.95 -9.08
C TYR A 102 1.52 -10.28 -10.34
N LEU A 103 1.98 -9.05 -10.21
CA LEU A 103 2.66 -8.33 -11.27
C LEU A 103 4.04 -8.94 -11.57
N PRO A 104 4.61 -8.70 -12.77
CA PRO A 104 6.00 -9.03 -13.03
C PRO A 104 6.94 -8.39 -11.98
N PRO A 105 8.00 -9.08 -11.55
CA PRO A 105 8.97 -8.51 -10.63
C PRO A 105 9.53 -7.17 -11.12
N TYR A 106 9.82 -6.27 -10.17
CA TYR A 106 10.40 -4.94 -10.44
C TYR A 106 9.60 -4.06 -11.41
N SER A 107 8.27 -4.21 -11.45
CA SER A 107 7.38 -3.42 -12.32
C SER A 107 6.44 -2.48 -11.54
N PRO A 108 6.96 -1.56 -10.69
CA PRO A 108 6.13 -0.69 -9.86
C PRO A 108 5.24 0.26 -10.68
N GLN A 109 5.62 0.56 -11.93
CA GLN A 109 4.82 1.38 -12.86
C GLN A 109 3.48 0.74 -13.24
N LEU A 110 3.32 -0.57 -13.06
CA LEU A 110 2.07 -1.28 -13.32
C LEU A 110 1.14 -1.31 -12.10
N ASN A 111 1.65 -0.95 -10.92
CA ASN A 111 0.86 -0.91 -9.70
C ASN A 111 0.28 0.50 -9.49
N LEU A 112 -1.02 0.66 -9.70
CA LEU A 112 -1.71 1.96 -9.56
C LEU A 112 -1.54 2.58 -8.17
N VAL A 113 -1.48 1.75 -7.10
CA VAL A 113 -1.35 2.27 -5.74
C VAL A 113 0.00 2.95 -5.49
N GLU A 114 1.05 2.60 -6.26
CA GLU A 114 2.35 3.27 -6.18
C GLU A 114 2.27 4.75 -6.59
N GLY A 115 1.38 5.09 -7.54
CA GLY A 115 1.11 6.47 -7.91
C GLY A 115 0.53 7.27 -6.75
N LEU A 116 -0.45 6.69 -6.06
CA LEU A 116 -1.06 7.26 -4.87
C LEU A 116 -0.03 7.48 -3.75
N TRP A 117 0.83 6.50 -3.50
CA TRP A 117 1.88 6.62 -2.48
C TRP A 117 2.92 7.70 -2.81
N LYS A 118 3.26 7.86 -4.09
CA LYS A 118 4.15 8.95 -4.52
C LYS A 118 3.51 10.31 -4.30
N TRP A 119 2.24 10.47 -4.68
CA TRP A 119 1.49 11.70 -4.45
C TRP A 119 1.39 12.05 -2.95
N LEU A 120 1.05 11.07 -2.11
CA LEU A 120 0.90 11.27 -0.67
C LEU A 120 2.22 11.69 -0.01
N LYS A 121 3.35 11.11 -0.43
CA LYS A 121 4.69 11.48 0.06
C LYS A 121 5.20 12.82 -0.47
N SER A 122 4.53 13.39 -1.47
CA SER A 122 4.91 14.68 -2.08
C SER A 122 4.17 15.88 -1.49
N GLN A 123 3.14 15.63 -0.67
CA GLN A 123 2.55 16.64 0.20
C GLN A 123 3.57 17.10 1.24
#